data_AF-A0A947UQ32-F1
#
_entry.id   AF-A0A947UQ32-F1
#
_cell.length_a   1.000
_cell.length_b   1.000
_cell.length_c   1.000
_cell.angle_alpha   90.00
_cell.angle_beta   90.00
_cell.angle_gamma   90.00
#
_symmetry.space_group_name_H-M   'P 1'
#
loop_
_entity.id
_entity.type
_entity.pdbx_description
1 polymer ?
#
loop_
_entity_poly.entity_id
_entity_poly.type
_entity_poly.pdbx_seq_one_letter_code
_entity_poly.pdbx_strand_id
1 'polypeptide(L)'
;MLRVLLYLWALPVTLFGMLVAVVARSSGGTLLRVDGVLEAAGGWPARVLRRGFPFSGAVAAITLGHVVVGVSLDALSATRVHERAHVRQFERWGVLLLVLYPLAGLLAWVRGGHPYRDNVFEREARAAESAAPFKAGRPGSAGTHSTGR
;
A
#
# COMPACT_ATOMS: atom_id res chain seq x y z
N MET A 1 19.48 -18.23 -1.40
CA MET A 1 20.44 -17.12 -1.21
C MET A 1 19.93 -15.79 -1.78
N LEU A 2 19.38 -15.74 -3.00
CA LEU A 2 18.80 -14.50 -3.57
C LEU A 2 17.71 -13.85 -2.68
N ARG A 3 16.79 -14.63 -2.11
CA ARG A 3 15.74 -14.11 -1.21
C ARG A 3 16.30 -13.36 0.00
N VAL A 4 17.39 -13.83 0.60
CA VAL A 4 18.00 -13.18 1.78
C VAL A 4 18.65 -11.85 1.40
N LEU A 5 19.25 -11.76 0.21
CA LEU A 5 19.75 -10.50 -0.34
C LEU A 5 18.62 -9.51 -0.63
N LEU A 6 17.49 -9.96 -1.20
CA LEU A 6 16.31 -9.11 -1.42
C LEU A 6 15.73 -8.59 -0.09
N TYR A 7 15.67 -9.44 0.95
CA TYR A 7 15.25 -9.01 2.29
C TYR A 7 16.23 -8.04 2.94
N LEU A 8 17.55 -8.27 2.85
CA LEU A 8 18.60 -7.35 3.33
C LEU A 8 18.57 -6.01 2.59
N TRP A 9 18.24 -6.04 1.30
CA TRP A 9 18.17 -4.89 0.42
C TRP A 9 16.94 -4.00 0.65
N ALA A 10 15.80 -4.62 1.01
CA ALA A 10 14.59 -3.92 1.44
C ALA A 10 14.53 -3.68 2.96
N LEU A 11 15.50 -4.20 3.72
CA LEU A 11 15.50 -4.23 5.19
C LEU A 11 15.45 -2.83 5.80
N PRO A 12 16.24 -1.82 5.35
CA PRO A 12 16.21 -0.49 5.93
C PRO A 12 14.82 0.16 5.83
N VAL A 13 14.17 0.02 4.68
CA VAL A 13 12.83 0.57 4.45
C VAL A 13 11.78 -0.21 5.26
N THR A 14 11.93 -1.53 5.33
CA THR A 14 11.03 -2.37 6.13
C THR A 14 11.16 -2.06 7.62
N LEU A 15 12.36 -1.82 8.15
CA LEU A 15 12.57 -1.40 9.54
C LEU A 15 11.93 -0.04 9.82
N PHE A 16 12.06 0.91 8.89
CA PHE A 16 11.38 2.19 8.99
C PHE A 16 9.85 2.00 8.99
N GLY A 17 9.32 1.17 8.09
CA GLY A 17 7.92 0.78 8.09
C GLY A 17 7.47 0.15 9.41
N MET A 18 8.28 -0.72 10.01
CA MET A 18 8.01 -1.33 11.31
C MET A 18 7.94 -0.30 12.43
N LEU A 19 8.82 0.70 12.43
CA LEU A 19 8.75 1.82 13.38
C LEU A 19 7.42 2.57 13.23
N VAL A 20 7.00 2.85 11.99
CA VAL A 20 5.70 3.51 11.73
C VAL A 20 4.54 2.61 12.17
N ALA A 21 4.61 1.30 12.00
CA ALA A 21 3.60 0.35 12.48
C ALA A 21 3.52 0.33 14.03
N VAL A 22 4.66 0.40 14.73
CA VAL A 22 4.69 0.54 16.19
C VAL A 22 4.02 1.84 16.62
N VAL A 23 4.31 2.95 15.95
CA VAL A 23 3.66 4.25 16.19
C VAL A 23 2.16 4.19 15.91
N ALA A 24 1.73 3.53 14.83
CA ALA A 24 0.32 3.29 14.55
C ALA A 24 -0.33 2.55 15.71
N ARG A 25 0.27 1.45 16.17
CA ARG A 25 -0.25 0.61 17.25
C ARG A 25 -0.30 1.32 18.60
N SER A 26 0.72 2.12 18.94
CA SER A 26 0.78 2.87 20.20
C SER A 26 -0.18 4.06 20.22
N SER A 27 -0.59 4.57 19.06
CA SER A 27 -1.57 5.65 18.91
C SER A 27 -3.00 5.18 18.65
N GLY A 28 -3.31 3.91 18.94
CA GLY A 28 -4.66 3.33 18.83
C GLY A 28 -5.01 2.72 17.48
N GLY A 29 -4.04 2.56 16.59
CA GLY A 29 -4.17 1.83 15.33
C GLY A 29 -4.16 0.31 15.49
N THR A 30 -4.55 -0.39 14.43
CA THR A 30 -4.61 -1.85 14.35
C THR A 30 -3.52 -2.38 13.44
N LEU A 31 -2.94 -3.53 13.77
CA LEU A 31 -1.98 -4.25 12.93
C LEU A 31 -2.60 -5.57 12.47
N LEU A 32 -2.42 -5.90 11.21
CA LEU A 32 -2.87 -7.15 10.59
C LEU A 32 -1.75 -7.67 9.70
N ARG A 33 -1.50 -8.98 9.69
CA ARG A 33 -0.55 -9.58 8.74
C ARG A 33 -1.33 -10.30 7.66
N VAL A 34 -1.08 -9.97 6.40
CA VAL A 34 -1.75 -10.57 5.24
C VAL A 34 -0.70 -10.94 4.20
N ASP A 35 -0.64 -12.21 3.80
CA ASP A 35 0.28 -12.74 2.79
C ASP A 35 1.74 -12.31 3.01
N GLY A 36 2.22 -12.41 4.25
CA GLY A 36 3.61 -12.08 4.61
C GLY A 36 3.94 -10.60 4.81
N VAL A 37 3.02 -9.68 4.53
CA VAL A 37 3.17 -8.22 4.70
C VAL A 37 2.41 -7.75 5.94
N LEU A 38 2.98 -6.79 6.66
CA LEU A 38 2.34 -6.19 7.82
C LEU A 38 1.52 -4.97 7.40
N GLU A 39 0.21 -5.04 7.54
CA GLU A 39 -0.73 -3.94 7.31
C GLU A 39 -1.03 -3.21 8.63
N ALA A 40 -0.79 -1.90 8.69
CA ALA A 40 -1.04 -1.05 9.83
C ALA A 40 -2.13 -0.02 9.50
N ALA A 41 -3.26 -0.07 10.21
CA ALA A 41 -4.40 0.79 9.97
C ALA A 41 -4.61 1.80 11.12
N GLY A 42 -4.90 3.05 10.79
CA GLY A 42 -5.32 4.03 11.78
C GLY A 42 -4.18 4.70 12.56
N GLY A 43 -4.49 5.20 13.75
CA GLY A 43 -3.54 5.91 14.62
C GLY A 43 -3.07 7.28 14.08
N TRP A 44 -1.92 7.72 14.56
CA TRP A 44 -1.24 8.94 14.10
C TRP A 44 -0.83 8.87 12.62
N PRO A 45 -0.28 7.75 12.09
CA PRO A 45 0.07 7.67 10.67
C PRO A 45 -1.14 7.87 9.74
N ALA A 46 -2.31 7.34 10.09
CA ALA A 46 -3.53 7.60 9.33
C ALA A 46 -3.94 9.08 9.31
N ARG A 47 -3.64 9.86 10.35
CA ARG A 47 -3.87 11.32 10.35
C ARG A 47 -2.94 12.03 9.38
N VAL A 48 -1.67 11.61 9.31
CA VAL A 48 -0.70 12.14 8.34
C VAL A 48 -1.13 11.81 6.91
N LEU A 49 -1.50 10.56 6.66
CA LEU A 49 -2.01 10.09 5.36
C LEU A 49 -3.24 10.89 4.89
N ARG A 50 -4.19 11.17 5.79
CA ARG A 50 -5.36 12.02 5.51
C ARG A 50 -5.01 13.49 5.27
N ARG A 51 -3.99 14.01 5.96
CA ARG A 51 -3.50 15.38 5.75
C ARG A 51 -2.85 15.53 4.38
N GLY A 52 -2.30 14.43 3.87
CA GLY A 52 -1.73 14.32 2.54
C GLY A 52 -0.27 14.72 2.44
N PHE A 53 0.34 14.36 1.32
CA PHE A 53 1.74 14.65 1.01
C PHE A 53 1.83 15.75 -0.06
N PRO A 54 2.92 16.53 -0.07
CA PRO A 54 3.19 17.43 -1.19
C PRO A 54 3.20 16.62 -2.50
N PHE A 55 2.52 17.13 -3.53
CA PHE A 55 2.38 16.54 -4.87
C PHE A 55 1.42 15.34 -5.04
N SER A 56 1.14 14.57 -3.97
CA SER A 56 0.25 13.39 -4.03
C SER A 56 -1.15 13.63 -3.46
N GLY A 57 -1.30 14.63 -2.58
CA GLY A 57 -2.56 14.85 -1.86
C GLY A 57 -2.81 13.81 -0.77
N ALA A 58 -4.06 13.62 -0.37
CA ALA A 58 -4.45 12.62 0.61
C ALA A 58 -4.27 11.20 0.04
N VAL A 59 -3.62 10.34 0.80
CA VAL A 59 -3.27 8.98 0.37
C VAL A 59 -3.98 7.96 1.24
N ALA A 60 -4.59 6.94 0.63
CA ALA A 60 -5.36 5.91 1.36
C ALA A 60 -4.44 4.91 2.07
N ALA A 61 -3.33 4.53 1.42
CA ALA A 61 -2.29 3.66 1.97
C ALA A 61 -0.92 3.98 1.37
N ILE A 62 0.14 3.65 2.11
CA ILE A 62 1.52 3.77 1.65
C ILE A 62 2.29 2.51 2.00
N THR A 63 3.06 2.02 1.05
CA THR A 63 3.96 0.88 1.23
C THR A 63 5.36 1.33 1.62
N LEU A 64 5.90 0.71 2.67
CA LEU A 64 7.25 0.89 3.20
C LEU A 64 7.92 -0.49 3.30
N GLY A 65 8.48 -0.97 2.19
CA GLY A 65 9.03 -2.32 2.11
C GLY A 65 7.94 -3.37 2.28
N HIS A 66 8.01 -4.16 3.37
CA HIS A 66 7.00 -5.17 3.72
C HIS A 66 5.96 -4.69 4.74
N VAL A 67 5.90 -3.39 5.00
CA VAL A 67 4.89 -2.79 5.87
C VAL A 67 4.03 -1.84 5.04
N VAL A 68 2.71 -2.01 5.08
CA VAL A 68 1.75 -1.12 4.41
C VAL A 68 0.97 -0.39 5.48
N VAL A 69 0.95 0.94 5.42
CA VAL A 69 0.25 1.78 6.39
C VAL A 69 -0.92 2.44 5.71
N GLY A 70 -2.13 2.29 6.25
CA GLY A 70 -3.34 2.84 5.66
C GLY A 70 -4.21 3.63 6.64
N VAL A 71 -5.12 4.43 6.08
CA VAL A 71 -6.02 5.27 6.88
C VAL A 71 -7.07 4.46 7.65
N SER A 72 -7.43 3.28 7.14
CA SER A 72 -8.36 2.30 7.72
C SER A 72 -8.11 0.90 7.13
N LEU A 73 -8.66 -0.15 7.76
CA LEU A 73 -8.60 -1.52 7.24
C LEU A 73 -9.36 -1.69 5.93
N ASP A 74 -10.46 -0.96 5.75
CA ASP A 74 -11.22 -0.96 4.49
C ASP A 74 -10.40 -0.35 3.35
N ALA A 75 -9.70 0.76 3.63
CA ALA A 75 -8.80 1.39 2.66
C ALA A 75 -7.66 0.45 2.27
N LEU A 76 -7.05 -0.24 3.25
CA LEU A 76 -6.01 -1.25 2.99
C LEU A 76 -6.54 -2.41 2.17
N SER A 77 -7.77 -2.85 2.43
CA SER A 77 -8.38 -3.95 1.69
C SER A 77 -8.73 -3.55 0.26
N ALA A 78 -9.22 -2.34 0.05
CA ALA A 78 -9.54 -1.79 -1.27
C ALA A 78 -8.27 -1.55 -2.11
N THR A 79 -7.21 -1.04 -1.51
CA THR A 79 -5.93 -0.74 -2.19
C THR A 79 -4.94 -1.91 -2.18
N ARG A 80 -5.32 -3.07 -1.64
CA ARG A 80 -4.37 -4.18 -1.37
C ARG A 80 -3.55 -4.57 -2.59
N VAL A 81 -4.21 -4.74 -3.74
CA VAL A 81 -3.52 -5.16 -4.98
C VAL A 81 -2.48 -4.12 -5.40
N HIS A 82 -2.84 -2.84 -5.32
CA HIS A 82 -1.98 -1.70 -5.63
C HIS A 82 -0.77 -1.66 -4.69
N GLU A 83 -0.99 -1.72 -3.38
CA GLU A 83 0.08 -1.73 -2.38
C GLU A 83 0.99 -2.96 -2.52
N ARG A 84 0.45 -4.13 -2.91
CA ARG A 84 1.29 -5.32 -3.18
C ARG A 84 2.18 -5.15 -4.40
N ALA A 85 1.78 -4.35 -5.39
CA ALA A 85 2.69 -4.01 -6.48
C ALA A 85 3.88 -3.19 -5.96
N HIS A 86 3.65 -2.23 -5.06
CA HIS A 86 4.73 -1.49 -4.41
C HIS A 86 5.61 -2.38 -3.52
N VAL A 87 5.04 -3.36 -2.81
CA VAL A 87 5.84 -4.35 -2.05
C VAL A 87 6.78 -5.09 -3.00
N ARG A 88 6.29 -5.59 -4.14
CA ARG A 88 7.13 -6.26 -5.15
C ARG A 88 8.18 -5.32 -5.76
N GLN A 89 7.86 -4.05 -5.95
CA GLN A 89 8.84 -3.06 -6.39
C GLN A 89 9.94 -2.85 -5.34
N PHE A 90 9.59 -2.80 -4.06
CA PHE A 90 10.58 -2.75 -2.97
C PHE A 90 11.38 -4.04 -2.86
N GLU A 91 10.79 -5.21 -3.12
CA GLU A 91 11.55 -6.47 -3.18
C GLU A 91 12.57 -6.41 -4.34
N ARG A 92 12.19 -5.88 -5.51
CA ARG A 92 13.05 -5.79 -6.70
C ARG A 92 14.14 -4.71 -6.59
N TRP A 93 13.79 -3.54 -6.09
CA TRP A 93 14.63 -2.33 -6.11
C TRP A 93 15.15 -1.92 -4.73
N GLY A 94 14.60 -2.48 -3.65
CA GLY A 94 15.01 -2.20 -2.26
C GLY A 94 15.04 -0.72 -1.95
N VAL A 95 16.11 -0.29 -1.28
CA VAL A 95 16.32 1.11 -0.91
C VAL A 95 16.45 2.04 -2.14
N LEU A 96 16.90 1.54 -3.30
CA LEU A 96 16.99 2.37 -4.51
C LEU A 96 15.62 2.86 -4.98
N LEU A 97 14.53 2.18 -4.62
CA LEU A 97 13.19 2.65 -4.98
C LEU A 97 12.91 4.05 -4.42
N LEU A 98 13.49 4.42 -3.27
CA LEU A 98 13.38 5.75 -2.68
C LEU A 98 13.98 6.85 -3.58
N VAL A 99 14.93 6.50 -4.45
CA VAL A 99 15.57 7.41 -5.41
C VAL A 99 14.94 7.28 -6.78
N LEU A 100 14.65 6.06 -7.22
CA LEU A 100 14.07 5.79 -8.54
C LEU A 100 12.65 6.32 -8.66
N TYR A 101 11.85 6.23 -7.60
CA TYR A 101 10.47 6.72 -7.60
C TYR A 101 10.38 8.23 -7.87
N PRO A 102 11.05 9.12 -7.11
CA PRO A 102 11.01 10.55 -7.39
C PRO A 102 11.70 10.89 -8.72
N LEU A 103 12.75 10.16 -9.13
CA LEU A 103 13.39 10.38 -10.43
C LEU A 103 12.43 10.07 -11.59
N ALA A 104 11.65 9.00 -11.50
CA ALA A 104 10.62 8.67 -12.48
C ALA A 104 9.52 9.73 -12.52
N GLY A 105 9.12 10.26 -11.35
CA GLY A 105 8.16 11.36 -11.27
C GLY A 105 8.70 12.66 -11.87
N LEU A 106 9.97 13.00 -11.59
CA LEU A 106 10.64 14.15 -12.18
C LEU A 106 10.73 14.02 -13.69
N LEU A 107 11.08 12.83 -14.19
CA LEU A 107 11.18 12.56 -15.61
C LEU A 107 9.81 12.67 -16.31
N ALA A 108 8.73 12.23 -15.65
CA ALA A 108 7.37 12.45 -16.14
C ALA A 108 7.02 13.94 -16.18
N TRP A 109 7.40 14.69 -15.14
CA TRP A 109 7.17 16.14 -15.07
C TRP A 109 7.95 16.92 -16.14
N VAL A 110 9.23 16.61 -16.36
CA VAL A 110 10.07 17.21 -17.43
C VAL A 110 9.47 16.94 -18.82
N ARG A 111 8.73 15.84 -18.99
CA ARG A 111 7.99 15.53 -20.23
C ARG A 111 6.61 16.19 -20.31
N GLY A 112 6.26 17.05 -19.37
CA GLY A 112 4.96 17.75 -19.32
C GLY A 112 3.82 16.93 -18.70
N GLY A 113 4.13 15.78 -18.10
CA GLY A 113 3.16 14.93 -17.41
C GLY A 113 3.02 15.25 -15.92
N HIS A 114 2.15 14.51 -15.24
CA HIS A 114 1.95 14.62 -13.80
C HIS A 114 2.91 13.69 -13.04
N PRO A 115 3.73 14.19 -12.10
CA PRO A 115 4.81 13.42 -11.46
C PRO A 115 4.35 12.17 -10.71
N TYR A 116 3.13 12.18 -10.17
CA TYR A 116 2.49 11.01 -9.55
C TYR A 116 1.71 10.13 -10.55
N ARG A 117 0.79 10.69 -11.35
CA ARG A 117 -0.08 9.89 -12.24
C ARG A 117 0.66 9.22 -13.40
N ASP A 118 1.71 9.85 -13.89
CA ASP A 118 2.49 9.33 -15.02
C ASP A 118 3.77 8.63 -14.58
N ASN A 119 3.98 8.48 -13.26
CA ASN A 119 5.08 7.71 -12.71
C ASN A 119 4.99 6.24 -13.17
N VAL A 120 6.08 5.69 -13.70
CA VAL A 120 6.12 4.31 -14.20
C VAL A 120 5.78 3.29 -13.12
N PHE A 121 6.18 3.53 -11.87
CA PHE A 121 5.89 2.64 -10.75
C PHE A 121 4.41 2.65 -10.37
N GLU A 122 3.78 3.82 -10.43
CA GLU A 122 2.35 3.99 -10.18
C GLU A 122 1.50 3.40 -11.32
N ARG A 123 1.97 3.52 -12.56
CA ARG A 123 1.34 2.88 -13.72
C ARG A 123 1.40 1.37 -13.64
N GLU A 124 2.53 0.81 -13.21
CA GLU A 124 2.68 -0.62 -12.94
C GLU A 124 1.71 -1.09 -11.83
N ALA A 125 1.59 -0.33 -10.75
CA ALA A 125 0.67 -0.64 -9.66
C ALA A 125 -0.80 -0.60 -10.10
N ARG A 126 -1.20 0.42 -10.87
CA ARG A 126 -2.56 0.52 -11.47
C ARG A 126 -2.84 -0.56 -12.50
N ALA A 127 -1.85 -0.96 -13.29
CA ALA A 127 -1.98 -2.06 -14.24
C ALA A 127 -2.22 -3.39 -13.51
N ALA A 128 -1.51 -3.63 -12.40
CA ALA A 128 -1.73 -4.81 -11.56
C ALA A 128 -3.12 -4.83 -10.92
N GLU A 129 -3.61 -3.67 -10.47
CA GLU A 129 -4.97 -3.50 -9.95
C GLU A 129 -6.03 -3.80 -11.03
N SER A 130 -5.83 -3.29 -12.25
CA SER A 130 -6.75 -3.51 -13.37
C SER A 130 -6.75 -4.96 -13.88
N ALA A 131 -5.61 -5.66 -13.76
CA ALA A 131 -5.46 -7.05 -14.16
C ALA A 131 -5.93 -8.04 -13.08
N ALA A 132 -6.11 -7.60 -11.84
CA ALA A 132 -6.65 -8.46 -10.80
C ALA A 132 -8.11 -8.80 -11.12
N PRO A 133 -8.49 -10.09 -11.07
CA PRO A 133 -9.88 -10.47 -11.32
C PRO A 133 -10.77 -9.72 -10.33
N PHE A 134 -11.80 -9.05 -10.86
CA PHE A 134 -12.84 -8.43 -10.05
C PHE A 134 -13.36 -9.50 -9.09
N LYS A 135 -13.05 -9.36 -7.79
CA LYS A 135 -13.74 -10.14 -6.77
C LYS A 135 -15.17 -9.62 -6.75
N ALA A 136 -16.01 -10.20 -7.61
CA ALA A 136 -17.45 -10.11 -7.49
C ALA A 136 -17.79 -10.60 -6.09
N GLY A 137 -18.08 -9.68 -5.19
CA GLY A 137 -18.68 -10.03 -3.91
C GLY A 137 -19.98 -10.77 -4.21
N ARG A 138 -20.10 -12.02 -3.77
CA ARG A 138 -21.37 -12.75 -3.69
C ARG A 138 -21.31 -13.83 -2.61
N PRO A 139 -22.45 -14.27 -2.04
CA PRO A 139 -23.83 -13.84 -2.31
C PRO A 139 -24.62 -13.45 -1.03
N GLY A 140 -25.84 -12.95 -1.24
CA GLY A 140 -26.81 -12.69 -0.17
C GLY A 140 -27.12 -13.92 0.67
N SER A 141 -27.28 -13.70 1.97
CA SER A 141 -27.95 -14.60 2.89
C SER A 141 -28.87 -13.76 3.78
N ALA A 142 -30.02 -13.37 3.24
CA ALA A 142 -31.17 -13.02 4.07
C ALA A 142 -32.14 -14.18 3.95
N GLY A 143 -32.15 -15.00 4.99
CA GLY A 143 -32.93 -16.21 5.09
C GLY A 143 -34.42 -15.95 4.87
N THR A 144 -35.04 -16.96 4.28
CA THR A 144 -36.47 -17.22 4.21
C THR A 144 -37.19 -16.84 5.52
N HIS A 145 -38.06 -15.84 5.43
CA HIS A 145 -39.23 -15.73 6.29
C HIS A 145 -40.09 -16.98 6.08
N SER A 146 -40.23 -17.81 7.11
CA SER A 146 -41.30 -18.79 7.22
C SER A 146 -42.21 -18.34 8.36
N THR A 147 -43.27 -17.64 7.99
CA THR A 147 -44.44 -17.36 8.83
C THR A 147 -45.54 -18.34 8.47
N GLY A 148 -46.16 -18.94 9.49
CA GLY A 148 -47.41 -19.71 9.35
C GLY A 148 -47.21 -21.20 9.56
N ARG A 149 -48.05 -21.91 10.30
CA ARG A 149 -49.19 -21.53 11.13
C ARG A 149 -49.50 -22.77 11.98
#